data_AF-A0A5C5W4K8-F1
#
_entry.id   AF-A0A5C5W4K8-F1
#
_cell.length_a   1.000
_cell.length_b   1.000
_cell.length_c   1.000
_cell.angle_alpha   90.00
_cell.angle_beta   90.00
_cell.angle_gamma   90.00
#
_symmetry.space_group_name_H-M   'P 1'
#
loop_
_entity.id
_entity.type
_entity.pdbx_description
1 polymer ?
#
loop_
_entity_poly.entity_id
_entity_poly.type
_entity_poly.pdbx_seq_one_letter_code
_entity_poly.pdbx_strand_id
1 'polypeptide(L)'
;MLYRTALPAAVLVLALNAGCQRQFTYDNYARIEPHTDSMDDVLHFIGKPQADLGDQWYYEDEEDHYQARIFFDEEGRVIGKEFMDGKSGRWEGHDPRGDEKPAGEDREKSTRTRRIDDD
;
A
#
# COMPACT_ATOMS: atom_id res chain seq x y z
N MET A 1 -61.97 -35.49 -6.75
CA MET A 1 -61.38 -34.40 -5.93
C MET A 1 -59.92 -34.76 -5.69
N LEU A 2 -59.01 -33.96 -6.26
CA LEU A 2 -57.56 -34.19 -6.34
C LEU A 2 -56.88 -33.68 -5.06
N TYR A 3 -56.05 -34.48 -4.41
CA TYR A 3 -55.18 -34.04 -3.31
C TYR A 3 -53.70 -34.18 -3.70
N ARG A 4 -53.18 -33.05 -4.17
CA ARG A 4 -51.86 -32.44 -3.89
C ARG A 4 -50.71 -33.39 -3.55
N THR A 5 -49.82 -33.61 -4.52
CA THR A 5 -48.43 -34.02 -4.30
C THR A 5 -47.66 -32.87 -3.63
N ALA A 6 -47.16 -33.10 -2.42
CA ALA A 6 -46.27 -32.18 -1.73
C ALA A 6 -44.81 -32.57 -2.08
N LEU A 7 -44.18 -31.77 -2.93
CA LEU A 7 -42.73 -31.73 -3.12
C LEU A 7 -42.16 -30.69 -2.16
N PRO A 8 -41.34 -31.04 -1.16
CA PRO A 8 -40.54 -30.04 -0.47
C PRO A 8 -39.10 -30.06 -0.97
N ALA A 9 -38.70 -28.88 -1.45
CA ALA A 9 -37.42 -28.24 -1.19
C ALA A 9 -36.16 -28.87 -1.80
N ALA A 10 -35.89 -28.47 -3.05
CA ALA A 10 -34.52 -28.24 -3.50
C ALA A 10 -33.86 -27.20 -2.59
N VAL A 11 -32.97 -27.64 -1.68
CA VAL A 11 -32.05 -26.75 -0.98
C VAL A 11 -30.74 -26.77 -1.75
N LEU A 12 -30.67 -25.91 -2.76
CA LEU A 12 -29.45 -25.60 -3.49
C LEU A 12 -28.57 -24.75 -2.56
N VAL A 13 -27.65 -25.39 -1.83
CA VAL A 13 -26.62 -24.69 -1.06
C VAL A 13 -25.64 -24.07 -2.06
N LEU A 14 -25.95 -22.87 -2.54
CA LEU A 14 -25.00 -21.98 -3.19
C LEU A 14 -24.01 -21.53 -2.11
N ALA A 15 -22.93 -22.30 -1.97
CA ALA A 15 -21.74 -21.87 -1.25
C ALA A 15 -21.22 -20.59 -1.94
N LEU A 16 -21.60 -19.46 -1.34
CA LEU A 16 -21.04 -18.14 -1.54
C LEU A 16 -19.53 -18.25 -1.31
N ASN A 17 -18.79 -18.61 -2.36
CA ASN A 17 -17.40 -18.22 -2.51
C ASN A 17 -17.39 -16.71 -2.73
N ALA A 18 -17.70 -15.96 -1.67
CA ALA A 18 -17.22 -14.60 -1.54
C ALA A 18 -15.71 -14.73 -1.41
N GLY A 19 -15.03 -14.86 -2.54
CA GLY A 19 -13.59 -14.63 -2.58
C GLY A 19 -13.40 -13.26 -1.94
N CYS A 20 -12.60 -13.21 -0.87
CA CYS A 20 -12.11 -11.95 -0.34
C CYS A 20 -11.52 -11.18 -1.51
N GLN A 21 -12.31 -10.24 -2.05
CA GLN A 21 -11.90 -9.47 -3.21
C GLN A 21 -10.68 -8.68 -2.76
N ARG A 22 -9.54 -8.95 -3.39
CA ARG A 22 -8.27 -8.30 -3.09
C ARG A 22 -8.45 -6.80 -3.31
N GLN A 23 -8.42 -6.02 -2.24
CA GLN A 23 -8.68 -4.58 -2.32
C GLN A 23 -7.43 -3.83 -2.78
N PHE A 24 -6.24 -4.25 -2.34
CA PHE A 24 -5.00 -3.65 -2.79
C PHE A 24 -4.64 -4.18 -4.19
N THR A 25 -4.81 -3.32 -5.19
CA THR A 25 -4.43 -3.54 -6.59
C THR A 25 -3.90 -2.23 -7.15
N TYR A 26 -3.09 -2.27 -8.21
CA TYR A 26 -2.60 -1.06 -8.87
C TYR A 26 -3.75 -0.16 -9.33
N ASP A 27 -4.83 -0.73 -9.89
CA ASP A 27 -5.96 0.06 -10.39
C ASP A 27 -6.69 0.82 -9.28
N ASN A 28 -6.83 0.22 -8.09
CA ASN A 28 -7.42 0.91 -6.94
C ASN A 28 -6.45 1.93 -6.34
N TYR A 29 -5.16 1.60 -6.28
CA TYR A 29 -4.12 2.54 -5.86
C TYR A 29 -4.08 3.78 -6.77
N ALA A 30 -4.20 3.59 -8.08
CA ALA A 30 -4.11 4.66 -9.07
C ALA A 30 -5.22 5.71 -8.89
N ARG A 31 -6.38 5.31 -8.34
CA ARG A 31 -7.52 6.20 -8.06
C ARG A 31 -7.28 7.20 -6.93
N ILE A 32 -6.33 6.93 -6.04
CA ILE A 32 -6.05 7.82 -4.90
C ILE A 32 -5.45 9.13 -5.44
N GLU A 33 -6.08 10.25 -5.18
CA GLU A 33 -5.65 11.58 -5.60
C GLU A 33 -5.04 12.37 -4.43
N PRO A 34 -3.73 12.71 -4.48
CA PRO A 34 -3.11 13.59 -3.50
C PRO A 34 -3.82 14.95 -3.41
N HIS A 35 -3.86 15.50 -2.20
CA HIS A 35 -4.52 16.74 -1.79
C HIS A 35 -6.05 16.75 -1.89
N THR A 36 -6.65 15.69 -2.44
CA THR A 36 -8.11 15.50 -2.52
C THR A 36 -8.58 14.48 -1.50
N ASP A 37 -7.97 13.29 -1.51
CA ASP A 37 -8.45 12.14 -0.76
C ASP A 37 -7.95 12.14 0.70
N SER A 38 -8.77 11.55 1.57
CA SER A 38 -8.50 11.35 2.99
C SER A 38 -8.10 9.92 3.32
N MET A 39 -7.69 9.68 4.57
CA MET A 39 -7.47 8.33 5.10
C MET A 39 -8.68 7.40 4.90
N ASP A 40 -9.92 7.90 5.05
CA ASP A 40 -11.13 7.09 4.87
C ASP A 40 -11.30 6.66 3.40
N ASP A 41 -11.03 7.58 2.47
CA ASP A 41 -11.07 7.29 1.03
C ASP A 41 -10.03 6.24 0.64
N VAL A 42 -8.81 6.34 1.20
CA VAL A 42 -7.76 5.33 0.98
C VAL A 42 -8.19 3.96 1.49
N LEU A 43 -8.78 3.88 2.70
CA LEU A 43 -9.34 2.63 3.23
C LEU A 43 -10.47 2.10 2.34
N HIS A 44 -11.29 2.98 1.78
CA HIS A 44 -12.37 2.60 0.88
C HIS A 44 -11.84 2.02 -0.43
N PHE A 45 -10.77 2.59 -0.99
CA PHE A 45 -10.21 2.17 -2.27
C PHE A 45 -9.35 0.91 -2.18
N ILE A 46 -8.38 0.88 -1.27
CA ILE A 46 -7.36 -0.18 -1.22
C ILE A 46 -7.39 -1.01 0.05
N GLY A 47 -8.29 -0.70 0.98
CA GLY A 47 -8.46 -1.46 2.22
C GLY A 47 -7.49 -1.04 3.31
N LYS A 48 -7.38 -1.91 4.33
CA LYS A 48 -6.53 -1.66 5.49
C LYS A 48 -5.04 -1.79 5.14
N PRO A 49 -4.18 -0.92 5.67
CA PRO A 49 -2.75 -1.06 5.49
C PRO A 49 -2.20 -2.27 6.23
N GLN A 50 -1.07 -2.77 5.74
CA GLN A 50 -0.29 -3.80 6.41
C GLN A 50 0.44 -3.21 7.64
N ALA A 51 0.91 -1.97 7.53
CA ALA A 51 1.49 -1.22 8.63
C ALA A 51 1.05 0.25 8.62
N ASP A 52 0.75 0.75 9.81
CA ASP A 52 0.39 2.14 10.09
C ASP A 52 1.49 2.78 10.94
N LEU A 53 2.17 3.79 10.39
CA LEU A 53 3.25 4.54 11.04
C LEU A 53 2.80 5.94 11.50
N GLY A 54 1.48 6.18 11.57
CA GLY A 54 0.87 7.45 11.96
C GLY A 54 0.58 8.33 10.75
N ASP A 55 1.61 8.88 10.15
CA ASP A 55 1.52 9.78 8.99
C ASP A 55 1.86 9.09 7.65
N GLN A 56 2.14 7.79 7.71
CA GLN A 56 2.44 6.98 6.55
C GLN A 56 1.81 5.60 6.72
N TRP A 57 1.16 5.12 5.66
CA TRP A 57 0.65 3.76 5.58
C TRP A 57 1.42 2.95 4.54
N TYR A 58 1.69 1.69 4.88
CA TYR A 58 2.37 0.73 4.03
C TYR A 58 1.42 -0.39 3.62
N TYR A 59 1.44 -0.70 2.33
CA TYR A 59 0.69 -1.76 1.70
C TYR A 59 1.65 -2.69 0.98
N GLU A 60 1.43 -3.99 1.14
CA GLU A 60 2.21 -5.00 0.46
C GLU A 60 1.30 -6.09 -0.06
N ASP A 61 1.66 -6.57 -1.23
CA ASP A 61 0.95 -7.59 -1.94
C ASP A 61 1.88 -8.73 -2.34
N GLU A 62 1.97 -9.77 -1.51
CA GLU A 62 2.98 -10.82 -1.70
C GLU A 62 2.79 -11.62 -2.99
N GLU A 63 1.55 -11.83 -3.45
CA GLU A 63 1.30 -12.62 -4.67
C GLU A 63 1.63 -11.86 -5.95
N ASP A 64 1.36 -10.55 -5.96
CA ASP A 64 1.68 -9.68 -7.10
C ASP A 64 3.00 -8.94 -6.98
N HIS A 65 3.68 -9.08 -5.85
CA HIS A 65 4.88 -8.33 -5.47
C HIS A 65 4.68 -6.81 -5.58
N TYR A 66 3.48 -6.32 -5.28
CA TYR A 66 3.21 -4.89 -5.22
C TYR A 66 3.53 -4.34 -3.85
N GLN A 67 4.07 -3.13 -3.81
CA GLN A 67 4.26 -2.38 -2.58
C GLN A 67 3.78 -0.95 -2.82
N ALA A 68 3.09 -0.37 -1.84
CA ALA A 68 2.70 1.03 -1.89
C ALA A 68 2.91 1.71 -0.55
N ARG A 69 3.22 3.00 -0.62
CA ARG A 69 3.26 3.91 0.52
C ARG A 69 2.33 5.06 0.27
N ILE A 70 1.48 5.39 1.24
CA ILE A 70 0.63 6.57 1.21
C ILE A 70 1.06 7.47 2.35
N PHE A 71 1.27 8.75 2.05
CA PHE A 71 1.71 9.76 3.00
C PHE A 71 0.56 10.69 3.31
N PHE A 72 0.39 11.01 4.59
CA PHE A 72 -0.68 11.87 5.09
C PHE A 72 -0.13 13.13 5.75
N ASP A 73 -0.91 14.20 5.76
CA ASP A 73 -0.69 15.35 6.63
C ASP A 73 -1.32 15.16 8.02
N GLU A 74 -1.17 16.17 8.87
CA GLU A 74 -1.73 16.19 10.24
C GLU A 74 -3.27 16.16 10.25
N GLU A 75 -3.93 16.52 9.15
CA GLU A 75 -5.39 16.46 9.00
C GLU A 75 -5.87 15.10 8.46
N GLY A 76 -4.94 14.19 8.14
CA GLY A 76 -5.25 12.88 7.56
C GLY A 76 -5.57 12.93 6.06
N ARG A 77 -5.11 13.96 5.34
CA ARG A 77 -5.23 14.05 3.88
C ARG A 77 -4.02 13.46 3.21
N VAL A 78 -4.22 12.80 2.07
CA VAL A 78 -3.12 12.27 1.26
C VAL A 78 -2.30 13.43 0.73
N ILE A 79 -1.00 13.48 1.04
CA ILE A 79 -0.06 14.47 0.48
C ILE A 79 0.86 13.88 -0.57
N GLY A 80 0.95 12.55 -0.64
CA GLY A 80 1.79 11.85 -1.59
C GLY A 80 1.53 10.35 -1.56
N LYS A 81 2.00 9.68 -2.60
CA LYS A 81 1.95 8.24 -2.69
C LYS A 81 3.08 7.71 -3.56
N GLU A 82 3.48 6.49 -3.27
CA GLU A 82 4.48 5.74 -4.04
C GLU A 82 4.00 4.32 -4.25
N PHE A 83 4.41 3.73 -5.37
CA PHE A 83 4.11 2.37 -5.74
C PHE A 83 5.32 1.71 -6.40
N MET A 84 5.54 0.45 -6.07
CA MET A 84 6.56 -0.40 -6.66
C MET A 84 5.93 -1.70 -7.13
N ASP A 85 6.18 -2.05 -8.39
CA ASP A 85 5.98 -3.39 -8.92
C ASP A 85 7.30 -4.17 -8.82
N GLY A 86 7.37 -5.09 -7.85
CA GLY A 86 8.54 -5.92 -7.62
C GLY A 86 8.82 -6.94 -8.73
N LYS A 87 7.83 -7.30 -9.57
CA LYS A 87 8.04 -8.21 -10.70
C LYS A 87 8.77 -7.51 -11.85
N SER A 88 8.35 -6.29 -12.17
CA SER A 88 8.94 -5.51 -13.29
C SER A 88 10.06 -4.56 -12.85
N GLY A 89 10.16 -4.25 -11.56
CA GLY A 89 11.03 -3.20 -11.03
C GLY A 89 10.51 -1.78 -11.31
N ARG A 90 9.25 -1.63 -11.74
CA ARG A 90 8.65 -0.33 -12.03
C ARG A 90 8.36 0.41 -10.72
N TRP A 91 8.82 1.65 -10.64
CA TRP A 91 8.56 2.55 -9.52
C TRP A 91 7.78 3.76 -10.00
N GLU A 92 6.77 4.16 -9.24
CA GLU A 92 5.91 5.31 -9.52
C GLU A 92 5.64 6.13 -8.26
N GLY A 93 5.39 7.42 -8.46
CA GLY A 93 5.13 8.35 -7.37
C GLY A 93 6.39 9.00 -6.80
N HIS A 94 6.19 9.75 -5.73
CA HIS A 94 7.23 10.54 -5.09
C HIS A 94 6.91 10.69 -3.60
N ASP A 95 7.87 10.34 -2.75
CA ASP A 95 7.85 10.70 -1.33
C ASP A 95 7.97 12.23 -1.19
N PRO A 96 6.92 12.93 -0.71
CA PRO A 96 6.95 14.38 -0.54
C PRO A 96 7.99 14.87 0.48
N ARG A 97 8.59 13.95 1.24
CA ARG A 97 9.63 14.22 2.26
C ARG A 97 11.02 13.80 1.80
N GLY A 98 11.16 13.19 0.62
CA GLY A 98 12.42 12.69 0.09
C GLY A 98 13.47 13.79 -0.19
N ASP A 99 13.04 15.04 -0.33
CA ASP A 99 13.92 16.21 -0.47
C ASP A 99 14.38 16.78 0.88
N GLU A 100 13.80 16.33 1.98
CA GLU A 100 14.25 16.72 3.32
C GLU A 100 15.59 16.02 3.57
N LYS A 101 16.67 16.81 3.57
CA LYS A 101 18.00 16.29 3.91
C LYS A 101 17.88 15.52 5.22
N PRO A 102 18.38 14.28 5.31
CA PRO A 102 18.34 13.54 6.56
C PRO A 102 18.94 14.43 7.65
N ALA A 103 18.22 14.63 8.75
CA ALA A 103 18.69 15.31 9.94
C ALA A 103 19.76 14.45 10.66
N GLY A 104 20.84 14.14 9.95
CA GLY A 104 22.05 13.60 10.54
C GLY A 104 22.94 14.78 10.92
N GLU A 105 23.39 14.82 12.18
CA GLU A 105 24.56 15.63 12.54
C GLU A 105 25.66 15.40 11.50
N ASP A 106 26.22 16.49 10.98
CA ASP A 106 27.38 16.50 10.11
C ASP A 106 28.52 15.74 10.80
N ARG A 107 28.61 14.42 10.60
CA ARG A 107 29.76 13.64 11.01
C ARG A 107 30.91 14.04 10.10
N GLU A 108 31.68 15.01 10.58
CA GLU A 108 32.92 15.50 10.02
C GLU A 108 33.80 14.30 9.63
N LYS A 109 33.91 14.03 8.32
CA LYS A 109 34.77 12.97 7.79
C LYS A 109 36.24 13.36 7.98
N SER A 110 36.80 13.04 9.14
CA SER A 110 38.24 13.11 9.36
C SER A 110 38.94 12.08 8.47
N THR A 111 39.40 12.53 7.31
CA THR A 111 40.15 11.70 6.35
C THR A 111 41.58 11.59 6.85
N ARG A 112 41.87 10.56 7.63
CA ARG A 112 43.24 10.25 8.08
C ARG A 112 43.97 9.51 6.96
N THR A 113 44.64 10.25 6.08
CA THR A 113 45.57 9.72 5.09
C THR A 113 46.78 9.11 5.79
N ARG A 114 46.85 7.78 5.85
CA ARG A 114 48.06 7.05 6.22
C ARG A 114 48.83 6.78 4.93
N ARG A 115 49.97 7.46 4.75
CA ARG A 115 50.95 7.09 3.71
C ARG A 115 51.51 5.71 4.09
N ILE A 116 51.44 4.77 3.16
CA ILE A 116 52.19 3.52 3.21
C ILE A 116 53.46 3.83 2.44
N ASP A 117 54.58 3.90 3.14
CA ASP A 117 55.90 3.91 2.50
C ASP A 117 56.23 2.44 2.15
N ASP A 118 56.46 2.17 0.86
CA ASP A 118 56.99 0.91 0.31
C ASP A 118 58.48 0.78 0.69
N ASP A 119 58.89 -0.41 1.13
CA ASP A 119 60.30 -0.85 1.26
C ASP A 119 60.45 -2.17 0.48
#